data_AF-A0A8J3RY38-F1
#
_entry.id   AF-A0A8J3RY38-F1
#
_cell.length_a   1.000
_cell.length_b   1.000
_cell.length_c   1.000
_cell.angle_alpha   90.00
_cell.angle_beta   90.00
_cell.angle_gamma   90.00
#
_symmetry.space_group_name_H-M   'P 1'
#
loop_
_entity.id
_entity.type
_entity.pdbx_description
1 polymer ?
#
loop_
_entity_poly.entity_id
_entity_poly.type
_entity_poly.pdbx_seq_one_letter_code
_entity_poly.pdbx_strand_id
1 'polypeptide(L)' 'MTDLDREAMRAAVERIQRLSDEHWWALDPSCRLMENDTWVGPAGSRFGTQVHADQRELRAMLTEAVHSANQKLASSPDRP' A
#
# COMPACT_ATOMS: atom_id res chain seq x y z
N MET A 1 24.57 17.24 -11.75
CA MET A 1 23.23 17.67 -11.27
C MET A 1 22.20 16.58 -11.55
N THR A 2 22.25 15.93 -12.71
CA THR A 2 21.43 14.77 -13.10
C THR A 2 21.55 13.55 -12.18
N ASP A 3 22.75 13.22 -11.69
CA ASP A 3 22.93 12.09 -10.77
C ASP A 3 22.28 12.33 -9.40
N LEU A 4 22.36 13.58 -8.91
CA LEU A 4 21.72 13.99 -7.65
C LEU A 4 20.19 13.89 -7.76
N ASP A 5 19.64 14.26 -8.92
CA ASP A 5 18.19 14.18 -9.18
C ASP A 5 17.72 12.71 -9.24
N ARG A 6 18.54 11.82 -9.80
CA ARG A 6 18.23 10.38 -9.87
C ARG A 6 18.33 9.70 -8.50
N GLU A 7 19.34 10.05 -7.70
CA GLU A 7 19.50 9.55 -6.33
C GLU A 7 18.34 10.02 -5.45
N ALA A 8 17.94 11.29 -5.55
CA ALA A 8 16.76 11.80 -4.86
C ALA A 8 15.47 11.07 -5.27
N MET A 9 15.31 10.76 -6.58
CA MET A 9 14.19 9.96 -7.07
C MET A 9 14.21 8.54 -6.48
N ARG A 10 15.39 7.89 -6.43
CA ARG A 10 15.54 6.56 -5.83
C ARG A 10 15.15 6.56 -4.35
N ALA A 11 15.63 7.54 -3.58
CA ALA A 11 15.27 7.69 -2.17
C ALA A 11 13.75 7.90 -1.97
N ALA A 12 13.10 8.62 -2.89
CA ALA A 12 11.65 8.79 -2.86
C ALA A 12 10.90 7.46 -3.14
N VAL A 13 11.36 6.68 -4.13
CA VAL A 13 10.78 5.34 -4.41
C VAL A 13 10.95 4.41 -3.20
N GLU A 14 12.13 4.37 -2.60
CA GLU A 14 12.41 3.56 -1.41
C GLU A 14 11.49 3.95 -0.23
N ARG A 15 11.25 5.25 -0.04
CA ARG A 15 10.32 5.73 0.98
C ARG A 15 8.89 5.28 0.70
N ILE A 16 8.44 5.34 -0.55
CA ILE A 16 7.10 4.88 -0.95
C ILE A 16 6.97 3.37 -0.72
N GLN A 17 7.99 2.59 -1.08
CA GLN A 17 8.02 1.15 -0.84
C GLN A 17 7.90 0.85 0.65
N ARG A 18 8.74 1.47 1.49
CA ARG A 18 8.72 1.24 2.93
C ARG A 18 7.36 1.57 3.56
N LEU A 19 6.78 2.73 3.21
CA LEU A 19 5.45 3.11 3.70
C LEU A 19 4.38 2.12 3.24
N SER A 20 4.51 1.59 2.03
CA SER A 20 3.58 0.58 1.51
C SER A 20 3.70 -0.74 2.27
N ASP A 21 4.93 -1.18 2.56
CA ASP A 21 5.17 -2.40 3.33
C ASP A 21 4.68 -2.26 4.78
N GLU A 22 4.93 -1.11 5.41
CA GLU A 22 4.45 -0.78 6.76
C GLU A 22 2.92 -0.81 6.87
N HIS A 23 2.22 -0.30 5.85
CA HIS A 23 0.76 -0.19 5.86
C HIS A 23 0.03 -1.37 5.20
N TRP A 24 0.74 -2.30 4.56
CA TRP A 24 0.16 -3.45 3.87
C TRP A 24 -0.74 -4.32 4.78
N TRP A 25 -0.39 -4.39 6.06
CA TRP A 25 -1.05 -5.21 7.07
C TRP A 25 -1.91 -4.39 8.05
N ALA A 26 -2.16 -3.10 7.80
CA ALA A 26 -2.82 -2.21 8.76
C ALA A 26 -4.22 -2.68 9.19
N LEU A 27 -4.97 -3.31 8.27
CA LEU A 27 -6.34 -3.80 8.52
C LEU A 27 -6.42 -5.31 8.81
N ASP A 28 -5.29 -6.02 8.79
CA ASP A 28 -5.26 -7.47 9.01
C ASP A 28 -5.80 -7.88 10.38
N PRO A 29 -5.46 -7.19 11.50
CA PRO A 29 -6.03 -7.52 12.81
C PRO A 29 -7.54 -7.42 12.84
N SER A 30 -8.12 -6.37 12.25
CA SER A 30 -9.58 -6.18 12.18
C SER A 30 -10.26 -7.24 11.34
N CYS A 31 -9.67 -7.63 10.21
CA CYS A 31 -10.16 -8.73 9.38
C CYS A 31 -10.17 -10.05 10.17
N ARG A 32 -9.09 -10.39 10.87
CA ARG A 32 -9.00 -11.62 11.68
C ARG A 32 -10.01 -11.66 12.82
N LEU A 33 -10.27 -10.52 13.46
CA LEU A 33 -11.31 -10.44 14.51
C LEU A 33 -12.70 -10.76 13.95
N MET A 34 -12.98 -10.33 12.73
CA MET A 34 -14.23 -10.63 12.04
C MET A 34 -14.34 -12.09 11.62
N GLU A 35 -13.25 -12.71 11.16
CA GLU A 35 -13.19 -14.14 10.81
C GLU A 35 -13.38 -15.06 12.03
N ASN A 36 -13.02 -14.59 13.22
CA ASN A 36 -13.20 -15.33 14.48
C ASN A 36 -14.60 -15.19 15.09
N ASP A 37 -15.59 -14.69 14.32
CA ASP A 37 -16.97 -14.43 14.78
C ASP A 37 -17.03 -13.57 16.06
N THR A 38 -16.04 -12.71 16.28
CA THR A 38 -15.97 -11.88 17.50
C THR A 38 -17.15 -10.91 17.57
N TRP A 39 -17.62 -10.43 16.42
CA TRP A 39 -18.77 -9.53 16.30
C TRP A 39 -19.90 -10.19 15.51
N VAL A 40 -21.00 -10.47 16.20
CA VAL A 40 -22.17 -11.16 15.65
C VAL A 40 -23.30 -10.22 15.25
N GLY A 41 -24.19 -10.72 14.39
CA GLY A 41 -25.40 -10.03 13.97
C GLY A 41 -25.23 -9.10 12.75
N PRO A 42 -26.31 -8.44 12.31
CA PRO A 42 -26.33 -7.70 11.03
C PRO A 42 -25.36 -6.51 10.98
N ALA A 43 -25.05 -5.90 12.12
CA ALA A 43 -24.04 -4.85 12.21
C ALA A 43 -22.62 -5.41 12.05
N GLY A 44 -22.31 -6.52 12.75
CA GLY A 44 -21.03 -7.21 12.61
C GLY A 44 -20.77 -7.68 11.18
N SER A 45 -21.75 -8.33 10.54
CA SER A 45 -21.63 -8.77 9.14
C SER A 45 -21.37 -7.64 8.15
N ARG A 46 -22.06 -6.49 8.32
CA ARG A 46 -21.82 -5.30 7.48
C ARG A 46 -20.43 -4.72 7.71
N PHE A 47 -20.00 -4.60 8.96
CA PHE A 47 -18.65 -4.13 9.28
C PHE A 47 -17.57 -5.08 8.72
N GLY A 48 -17.74 -6.39 8.87
CA GLY A 48 -16.84 -7.40 8.27
C GLY A 48 -16.73 -7.25 6.76
N THR A 49 -17.87 -7.08 6.07
CA THR A 49 -17.88 -6.84 4.62
C THR A 49 -17.10 -5.56 4.26
N GLN A 50 -17.31 -4.48 5.01
CA GLN A 50 -16.65 -3.20 4.77
C GLN A 50 -15.14 -3.28 5.01
N VAL A 51 -14.69 -3.83 6.15
CA VAL A 51 -13.27 -3.86 6.49
C VAL A 51 -12.46 -4.72 5.50
N HIS A 52 -13.03 -5.79 4.98
CA HIS A 52 -12.40 -6.57 3.91
C HIS A 52 -12.39 -5.82 2.57
N ALA A 53 -13.40 -5.00 2.27
CA ALA A 53 -13.40 -4.15 1.09
C ALA A 53 -12.30 -3.08 1.20
N ASP A 54 -12.23 -2.39 2.33
CA ASP A 54 -11.23 -1.37 2.63
C ASP A 54 -9.81 -1.95 2.60
N GLN A 55 -9.60 -3.18 3.09
CA GLN A 55 -8.31 -3.88 3.00
C GLN A 55 -7.87 -4.11 1.54
N ARG A 56 -8.81 -4.54 0.67
CA ARG A 56 -8.50 -4.73 -0.75
C ARG A 56 -8.19 -3.41 -1.44
N GLU A 57 -8.96 -2.36 -1.14
CA GLU A 57 -8.75 -1.03 -1.70
C GLU A 57 -7.39 -0.45 -1.25
N LEU A 58 -7.06 -0.55 0.03
CA LEU A 58 -5.76 -0.14 0.56
C LEU A 58 -4.61 -0.87 -0.17
N ARG A 59 -4.68 -2.19 -0.29
CA ARG A 59 -3.65 -2.97 -0.99
C ARG A 59 -3.52 -2.59 -2.46
N ALA A 60 -4.63 -2.31 -3.13
CA ALA A 60 -4.62 -1.84 -4.51
C ALA A 60 -3.91 -0.48 -4.64
N MET A 61 -4.26 0.49 -3.78
CA MET A 61 -3.63 1.81 -3.77
C MET A 61 -2.13 1.75 -3.48
N LEU A 62 -1.71 0.94 -2.48
CA LEU A 62 -0.30 0.76 -2.15
C LEU A 62 0.47 0.11 -3.32
N THR A 63 -0.11 -0.89 -3.96
CA THR A 63 0.49 -1.55 -5.15
C THR A 63 0.64 -0.56 -6.30
N GLU A 64 -0.38 0.25 -6.57
CA GLU A 64 -0.34 1.26 -7.62
C GLU A 64 0.69 2.35 -7.33
N ALA A 65 0.79 2.82 -6.08
CA ALA A 65 1.77 3.82 -5.67
C ALA A 65 3.21 3.34 -5.91
N VAL A 66 3.52 2.11 -5.47
CA VAL A 66 4.83 1.48 -5.70
C VAL A 66 5.10 1.28 -7.19
N HIS A 67 4.11 0.79 -7.94
CA HIS A 67 4.26 0.56 -9.37
C HIS A 67 4.53 1.85 -10.12
N SER A 68 3.73 2.90 -9.86
CA SER A 68 3.88 4.24 -10.46
C SER A 68 5.24 4.85 -10.13
N ALA A 69 5.69 4.73 -8.88
CA ALA A 69 6.98 5.24 -8.44
C ALA A 69 8.15 4.54 -9.17
N ASN A 70 8.11 3.21 -9.27
CA ASN A 70 9.11 2.43 -10.00
C ASN A 70 9.11 2.72 -11.51
N GLN A 71 7.93 2.85 -12.13
CA GLN A 71 7.82 3.24 -13.53
C GLN A 71 8.44 4.61 -13.81
N LYS A 72 8.22 5.60 -12.93
CA LYS A 72 8.81 6.95 -13.05
C LYS A 72 10.34 6.91 -12.92
N LEU A 73 10.87 6.11 -11.99
CA LEU A 73 12.32 5.94 -11.84
C LEU A 73 12.93 5.25 -13.06
N ALA A 74 12.28 4.21 -13.59
CA ALA A 74 12.75 3.47 -14.77
C ALA A 74 12.70 4.32 -16.06
N SER A 75 11.74 5.24 -16.15
CA SER A 75 11.57 6.14 -17.30
C SER A 75 12.50 7.37 -17.24
N SER A 76 13.19 7.60 -16.12
CA SER A 76 14.16 8.69 -15.98
C SER A 76 15.45 8.32 -16.73
N PRO A 77 15.88 9.11 -17.73
CA PRO A 77 17.02 8.77 -18.57
C PRO A 77 18.31 8.70 -17.76
N ASP A 78 18.99 7.56 -17.87
CA ASP A 78 20.37 7.37 -17.42
C ASP A 78 21.27 8.01 -18.47
N ARG A 79 21.57 9.31 -18.35
CA ARG A 79 22.48 9.96 -19.31
C ARG A 79 23.87 10.05 -18.69
N PRO A 80 24.90 9.45 -19.32
CA PRO A 80 26.29 9.48 -18.86
C PRO A 80 26.89 10.89 -18.92
#